data_AF-A0A7C2TM49-F1
#
_entry.id   AF-A0A7C2TM49-F1
#
_cell.length_a   1.000
_cell.length_b   1.000
_cell.length_c   1.000
_cell.angle_alpha   90.00
_cell.angle_beta   90.00
_cell.angle_gamma   90.00
#
_symmetry.space_group_name_H-M   'P 1'
#
loop_
_entity.id
_entity.type
_entity.pdbx_description
1 polymer ?
#
loop_
_entity_poly.entity_id
_entity_poly.type
_entity_poly.pdbx_seq_one_letter_code
_entity_poly.pdbx_strand_id
1 'polypeptide(L)'
;MKEENFAGNIIINLASLPDFLRKPILKKRLTEFFSMSEHEKNEIIVNALEAGPGIPFPNFSKLFKTWLEILATFNEFQRNEMFLRYFLATVRWPEKLIDFNLDGILEIFMSLSEKEKSVISKSIINIISGLEPDKKRIILTLIPDNAKVQIGV
;
A
#
# COMPACT_ATOMS: atom_id res chain seq x y z
N MET A 1 -7.36 16.58 25.25
CA MET A 1 -8.26 16.64 24.09
C MET A 1 -7.70 15.69 23.05
N LYS A 2 -8.46 14.67 22.61
CA LYS A 2 -8.04 13.88 21.44
C LYS A 2 -8.08 14.84 20.26
N GLU A 3 -6.95 15.10 19.63
CA GLU A 3 -6.94 15.74 18.31
C GLU A 3 -7.94 14.98 17.44
N GLU A 4 -8.92 15.69 16.89
CA GLU A 4 -9.81 15.09 15.90
C GLU A 4 -8.92 14.54 14.78
N ASN A 5 -8.97 13.22 14.57
CA ASN A 5 -8.16 12.56 13.56
C ASN A 5 -8.69 12.94 12.17
N PHE A 6 -8.30 14.13 11.70
CA PHE A 6 -8.75 14.73 10.45
C PHE A 6 -8.40 13.85 9.25
N ALA A 7 -7.21 13.23 9.29
CA ALA A 7 -6.80 12.22 8.31
C ALA A 7 -7.73 11.01 8.32
N GLY A 8 -8.06 10.47 9.50
CA GLY A 8 -9.01 9.38 9.68
C GLY A 8 -10.40 9.71 9.13
N ASN A 9 -10.92 10.91 9.40
CA ASN A 9 -12.20 11.38 8.87
C ASN A 9 -12.19 11.53 7.34
N ILE A 10 -11.11 12.05 6.75
CA ILE A 10 -10.94 12.12 5.29
C ILE A 10 -10.94 10.71 4.68
N ILE A 11 -10.22 9.77 5.29
CA ILE A 11 -10.13 8.40 4.81
C ILE A 11 -11.51 7.71 4.90
N ILE A 12 -12.22 7.85 6.02
CA ILE A 12 -13.58 7.30 6.17
C ILE A 12 -14.51 7.85 5.09
N ASN A 13 -14.45 9.16 4.84
CA ASN A 13 -15.23 9.80 3.79
C ASN A 13 -14.85 9.30 2.40
N LEU A 14 -13.56 9.14 2.10
CA LEU A 14 -13.11 8.59 0.83
C LEU A 14 -13.58 7.14 0.65
N ALA A 15 -13.53 6.31 1.69
CA ALA A 15 -13.97 4.92 1.65
C ALA A 15 -15.49 4.80 1.42
N SER A 16 -16.28 5.70 2.00
CA SER A 16 -17.74 5.68 1.87
C SER A 16 -18.22 6.12 0.48
N LEU A 17 -17.40 6.84 -0.29
CA LEU A 17 -17.74 7.25 -1.65
C LEU A 17 -18.04 6.03 -2.56
N PRO A 18 -18.98 6.16 -3.50
CA PRO A 18 -19.14 5.24 -4.61
C PRO A 18 -17.87 5.13 -5.47
N ASP A 19 -17.66 3.98 -6.10
CA ASP A 19 -16.44 3.68 -6.84
C ASP A 19 -16.18 4.65 -8.00
N PHE A 20 -17.23 5.10 -8.69
CA PHE A 20 -17.11 6.05 -9.79
C PHE A 20 -16.59 7.43 -9.36
N LEU A 21 -16.72 7.80 -8.07
CA LEU A 21 -16.11 9.01 -7.49
C LEU A 21 -14.76 8.70 -6.88
N ARG A 22 -14.66 7.60 -6.12
CA ARG A 22 -13.42 7.24 -5.40
C ARG A 22 -12.26 6.98 -6.34
N LYS A 23 -12.49 6.26 -7.44
CA LYS A 23 -11.44 5.91 -8.42
C LYS A 23 -10.73 7.12 -9.04
N PRO A 24 -11.44 8.08 -9.66
CA PRO A 24 -10.78 9.25 -10.24
C PRO A 24 -10.08 10.13 -9.20
N ILE A 25 -10.63 10.26 -7.98
CA ILE A 25 -10.00 11.01 -6.89
C ILE A 25 -8.67 10.38 -6.48
N LEU A 26 -8.67 9.07 -6.20
CA LEU A 26 -7.45 8.36 -5.81
C LEU A 26 -6.41 8.34 -6.95
N LYS A 27 -6.86 8.19 -8.21
CA LYS A 27 -5.97 8.26 -9.37
C LYS A 27 -5.28 9.62 -9.47
N LYS A 28 -6.04 10.71 -9.29
CA LYS A 28 -5.47 12.07 -9.28
C LYS A 28 -4.43 12.22 -8.17
N ARG A 29 -4.73 11.75 -6.95
CA ARG A 29 -3.79 11.79 -5.81
C ARG A 29 -2.51 11.00 -6.07
N LEU A 30 -2.62 9.81 -6.67
CA LEU A 30 -1.46 9.01 -7.07
C LEU A 30 -0.61 9.72 -8.13
N THR A 31 -1.23 10.35 -9.12
CA THR A 31 -0.51 11.15 -10.13
C THR A 31 0.20 12.36 -9.51
N GLU A 32 -0.45 13.06 -8.58
CA GLU A 32 0.15 14.16 -7.82
C GLU A 32 1.36 13.66 -7.02
N PHE A 33 1.21 12.54 -6.30
CA PHE A 33 2.29 11.91 -5.53
C PHE A 33 3.55 11.69 -6.38
N PHE A 34 3.43 11.14 -7.59
CA PHE A 34 4.60 10.88 -8.43
C PHE A 34 5.32 12.16 -8.90
N SER A 35 4.63 13.30 -8.89
CA SER A 35 5.19 14.61 -9.27
C SER A 35 5.81 15.37 -8.08
N MET A 36 5.68 14.87 -6.85
CA MET A 36 6.22 15.52 -5.64
C MET A 36 7.73 15.31 -5.47
N SER A 37 8.33 16.08 -4.57
CA SER A 37 9.72 15.90 -4.16
C SER A 37 9.91 14.60 -3.35
N GLU A 38 11.15 14.13 -3.27
CA GLU A 38 11.51 12.93 -2.49
C GLU A 38 11.12 13.04 -1.01
N HIS A 39 11.27 14.24 -0.43
CA HIS A 39 10.92 14.51 0.95
C HIS A 39 9.41 14.33 1.17
N GLU A 40 8.59 15.02 0.38
CA GLU A 40 7.12 14.96 0.47
C GLU A 40 6.60 13.54 0.25
N LYS A 41 7.16 12.82 -0.73
CA LYS A 41 6.80 11.42 -0.98
C LYS A 41 7.07 10.55 0.25
N ASN A 42 8.23 10.72 0.88
CA ASN A 42 8.57 9.94 2.07
C ASN A 42 7.68 10.28 3.27
N GLU A 43 7.36 11.56 3.48
CA GLU A 43 6.42 11.98 4.52
C GLU A 43 5.03 11.37 4.31
N ILE A 44 4.51 11.37 3.08
CA ILE A 44 3.22 10.77 2.75
C ILE A 44 3.21 9.27 3.08
N ILE A 45 4.28 8.54 2.74
CA ILE A 45 4.38 7.10 2.99
C ILE A 45 4.41 6.81 4.50
N VAL A 46 5.19 7.58 5.27
CA VAL A 46 5.25 7.41 6.73
C VAL A 46 3.91 7.71 7.38
N ASN A 47 3.27 8.82 7.00
CA ASN A 47 1.96 9.20 7.50
C ASN A 47 0.89 8.14 7.16
N ALA A 48 0.97 7.53 5.97
CA ALA A 48 0.06 6.46 5.57
C ALA A 48 0.23 5.19 6.41
N LEU A 49 1.48 4.80 6.70
CA LEU A 49 1.78 3.66 7.58
C LEU A 49 1.31 3.91 9.03
N GLU A 50 1.40 5.15 9.51
CA GLU A 50 0.93 5.52 10.85
C GLU A 50 -0.59 5.58 10.97
N ALA A 51 -1.27 6.15 9.97
CA ALA A 51 -2.72 6.29 9.99
C ALA A 51 -3.43 4.96 9.71
N GLY A 52 -2.82 4.08 8.91
CA GLY A 52 -3.41 2.83 8.40
C GLY A 52 -4.15 1.99 9.46
N PRO A 53 -3.49 1.59 10.56
CA PRO A 53 -4.10 0.76 11.60
C PRO A 53 -5.26 1.42 12.34
N GLY A 54 -5.30 2.76 12.37
CA GLY A 54 -6.38 3.52 13.03
C GLY A 54 -7.68 3.58 12.21
N ILE A 55 -7.69 3.06 10.98
CA ILE A 55 -8.86 3.08 10.09
C ILE A 55 -9.68 1.82 10.34
N PRO A 56 -11.02 1.92 10.50
CA PRO A 56 -11.88 0.74 10.56
C PRO A 56 -11.61 -0.19 9.37
N PHE A 57 -11.33 -1.46 9.64
CA PHE A 57 -10.85 -2.41 8.61
C PHE A 57 -11.75 -2.48 7.36
N PRO A 58 -13.10 -2.45 7.43
CA PRO A 58 -13.94 -2.40 6.23
C PRO A 58 -13.67 -1.20 5.32
N ASN A 59 -13.39 -0.04 5.91
CA ASN A 59 -13.08 1.19 5.18
C ASN A 59 -11.67 1.13 4.58
N PHE A 60 -10.70 0.65 5.37
CA PHE A 60 -9.34 0.39 4.90
C PHE A 60 -9.35 -0.58 3.72
N SER A 61 -10.06 -1.70 3.86
CA SER A 61 -10.15 -2.75 2.83
C SER A 61 -10.66 -2.22 1.51
N LYS A 62 -11.77 -1.46 1.54
CA LYS A 62 -12.34 -0.83 0.35
C LYS A 62 -11.39 0.18 -0.30
N LEU A 63 -10.72 1.01 0.50
CA LEU A 63 -9.75 1.98 -0.02
C LEU A 63 -8.53 1.32 -0.60
N PHE A 64 -7.93 0.38 0.12
CA PHE A 64 -6.71 -0.29 -0.26
C PHE A 64 -6.92 -1.14 -1.52
N LYS A 65 -8.05 -1.84 -1.63
CA LYS A 65 -8.44 -2.51 -2.88
C LYS A 65 -8.45 -1.54 -4.05
N THR A 66 -9.17 -0.42 -3.90
CA THR A 66 -9.29 0.60 -4.96
C THR A 66 -7.92 1.18 -5.32
N TRP A 67 -7.06 1.37 -4.33
CA TRP A 67 -5.70 1.84 -4.54
C TRP A 67 -4.85 0.85 -5.34
N LEU A 68 -4.92 -0.45 -5.04
CA LEU A 68 -4.23 -1.50 -5.81
C LEU A 68 -4.75 -1.61 -7.25
N GLU A 69 -6.08 -1.58 -7.44
CA GLU A 69 -6.71 -1.57 -8.77
C GLU A 69 -6.20 -0.39 -9.61
N ILE A 70 -6.14 0.81 -9.02
CA ILE A 70 -5.64 1.99 -9.71
C ILE A 70 -4.15 1.85 -9.98
N LEU A 71 -3.34 1.46 -8.99
CA LEU A 71 -1.89 1.33 -9.13
C LEU A 71 -1.52 0.33 -10.23
N ALA A 72 -2.28 -0.75 -10.40
CA ALA A 72 -2.11 -1.71 -11.49
C ALA A 72 -2.26 -1.07 -12.90
N THR A 73 -2.89 0.11 -13.01
CA THR A 73 -2.99 0.87 -14.28
C THR A 73 -1.83 1.82 -14.55
N PHE A 74 -0.98 2.11 -13.55
CA PHE A 74 0.20 2.97 -13.70
C PHE A 74 1.33 2.20 -14.37
N ASN A 75 2.34 2.91 -14.91
CA ASN A 75 3.49 2.25 -15.54
C ASN A 75 4.40 1.57 -14.50
N GLU A 76 5.28 0.69 -14.97
CA GLU A 76 6.15 -0.09 -14.08
C GLU A 76 7.05 0.76 -13.18
N PHE A 77 7.63 1.84 -13.71
CA PHE A 77 8.48 2.74 -12.93
C PHE A 77 7.72 3.32 -11.72
N GLN A 78 6.52 3.86 -11.95
CA GLN A 78 5.67 4.44 -10.90
C GLN A 78 5.24 3.40 -9.87
N ARG A 79 4.85 2.20 -10.31
CA ARG A 79 4.50 1.12 -9.37
C ARG A 79 5.69 0.70 -8.51
N ASN A 80 6.85 0.52 -9.14
CA ASN A 80 8.07 0.12 -8.45
C ASN A 80 8.52 1.19 -7.47
N GLU A 81 8.46 2.47 -7.83
CA GLU A 81 8.74 3.59 -6.92
C GLU A 81 7.83 3.53 -5.67
N MET A 82 6.53 3.33 -5.88
CA MET A 82 5.57 3.26 -4.78
C MET A 82 5.86 2.10 -3.83
N PHE A 83 6.03 0.89 -4.36
CA PHE A 83 6.32 -0.28 -3.53
C PHE A 83 7.68 -0.14 -2.84
N LEU A 84 8.72 0.31 -3.54
CA LEU A 84 10.04 0.49 -2.94
C LEU A 84 9.99 1.40 -1.71
N ARG A 85 9.26 2.52 -1.78
CA ARG A 85 9.13 3.43 -0.62
C ARG A 85 8.46 2.77 0.58
N TYR A 86 7.36 2.04 0.38
CA TYR A 86 6.73 1.31 1.47
C TYR A 86 7.63 0.22 2.05
N PHE A 87 8.38 -0.49 1.21
CA PHE A 87 9.33 -1.52 1.67
C PHE A 87 10.49 -0.90 2.45
N LEU A 88 11.07 0.20 1.98
CA LEU A 88 12.13 0.91 2.69
C LEU A 88 11.64 1.50 4.01
N ALA A 89 10.43 2.06 4.06
CA ALA A 89 9.82 2.54 5.29
C ALA A 89 9.56 1.38 6.27
N THR A 90 9.08 0.25 5.78
CA THR A 90 8.88 -0.98 6.58
C THR A 90 10.20 -1.52 7.13
N VAL A 91 11.26 -1.55 6.33
CA VAL A 91 12.59 -1.97 6.80
C VAL A 91 13.10 -1.04 7.91
N ARG A 92 12.81 0.26 7.82
CA ARG A 92 13.23 1.25 8.81
C ARG A 92 12.39 1.20 10.09
N TRP A 93 11.10 0.90 9.97
CA TRP A 93 10.13 0.87 11.07
C TRP A 93 9.24 -0.38 10.97
N PRO A 94 9.81 -1.58 11.16
CA PRO A 94 9.07 -2.83 11.00
C PRO A 94 7.90 -2.95 11.98
N GLU A 95 8.00 -2.31 13.15
CA GLU A 95 6.95 -2.25 14.17
C GLU A 95 5.64 -1.63 13.66
N LYS A 96 5.70 -0.77 12.63
CA LYS A 96 4.49 -0.16 12.04
C LYS A 96 3.58 -1.19 11.37
N LEU A 97 4.07 -2.39 11.04
CA LEU A 97 3.26 -3.46 10.47
C LEU A 97 2.54 -4.32 11.52
N ILE A 98 2.91 -4.25 12.80
CA ILE A 98 2.36 -5.11 13.86
C ILE A 98 0.85 -4.90 14.00
N ASP A 99 0.39 -3.64 13.90
CA ASP A 99 -1.01 -3.29 14.06
C ASP A 99 -1.85 -3.49 12.78
N PHE A 100 -1.23 -3.90 11.67
CA PHE A 100 -1.95 -4.22 10.45
C PHE A 100 -2.49 -5.65 10.46
N ASN A 101 -3.73 -5.81 10.02
CA ASN A 101 -4.29 -7.11 9.69
C ASN A 101 -3.70 -7.63 8.37
N LEU A 102 -2.56 -8.32 8.45
CA LEU A 102 -1.83 -8.83 7.28
C LEU A 102 -2.63 -9.90 6.50
N ASP A 103 -3.37 -10.76 7.20
CA ASP A 103 -4.25 -11.73 6.54
C ASP A 103 -5.36 -11.02 5.75
N GLY A 104 -5.97 -10.00 6.34
CA GLY A 104 -6.95 -9.16 5.67
C GLY A 104 -6.37 -8.39 4.47
N ILE A 105 -5.11 -7.94 4.54
CA ILE A 105 -4.39 -7.36 3.41
C ILE A 105 -4.20 -8.38 2.29
N LEU A 106 -3.83 -9.62 2.63
CA LEU A 106 -3.70 -10.71 1.67
C LEU A 106 -5.05 -11.02 1.01
N GLU A 107 -6.14 -11.09 1.77
CA GLU A 107 -7.50 -11.29 1.23
C GLU A 107 -7.90 -10.19 0.23
N ILE A 108 -7.58 -8.93 0.54
CA ILE A 108 -7.83 -7.81 -0.37
C ILE A 108 -7.07 -8.01 -1.69
N PHE A 109 -5.78 -8.34 -1.61
CA PHE A 109 -4.96 -8.63 -2.79
C PHE A 109 -5.54 -9.80 -3.60
N MET A 110 -5.95 -10.88 -2.94
CA MET A 110 -6.54 -12.06 -3.57
C MET A 110 -7.87 -11.76 -4.26
N SER A 111 -8.59 -10.72 -3.82
CA SER A 111 -9.85 -10.27 -4.40
C SER A 111 -9.72 -9.44 -5.69
N LEU A 112 -8.50 -9.12 -6.11
CA LEU A 112 -8.22 -8.42 -7.38
C LEU A 112 -8.37 -9.39 -8.57
N SER A 113 -8.55 -8.84 -9.78
CA SER A 113 -8.55 -9.67 -11.00
C SER A 113 -7.18 -10.31 -11.24
N GLU A 114 -7.13 -11.43 -11.97
CA GLU A 114 -5.86 -12.10 -12.30
C GLU A 114 -4.85 -11.18 -12.98
N LYS A 115 -5.32 -10.29 -13.85
CA LYS A 115 -4.47 -9.30 -14.51
C LYS A 115 -3.86 -8.32 -13.51
N GLU A 116 -4.66 -7.80 -12.59
CA GLU A 116 -4.19 -6.87 -11.56
C GLU A 116 -3.22 -7.57 -10.59
N LYS A 117 -3.55 -8.78 -10.13
CA LYS A 117 -2.67 -9.60 -9.29
C LYS A 117 -1.32 -9.84 -9.95
N SER A 118 -1.30 -10.22 -11.23
CA SER A 118 -0.06 -10.45 -11.97
C SER A 118 0.80 -9.19 -12.05
N VAL A 119 0.19 -8.04 -12.37
CA VAL A 119 0.92 -6.76 -12.47
C VAL A 119 1.50 -6.32 -11.12
N ILE A 120 0.71 -6.43 -10.05
CA ILE A 120 1.14 -6.05 -8.70
C ILE A 120 2.22 -7.01 -8.19
N SER A 121 2.04 -8.33 -8.36
CA SER A 121 3.01 -9.35 -7.95
C SER A 121 4.34 -9.15 -8.64
N LYS A 122 4.35 -8.90 -9.95
CA LYS A 122 5.57 -8.62 -10.70
C LYS A 122 6.33 -7.43 -10.12
N SER A 123 5.64 -6.35 -9.79
CA SER A 123 6.27 -5.19 -9.14
C SER A 123 6.83 -5.54 -7.76
N ILE A 124 6.09 -6.27 -6.92
CA ILE A 124 6.56 -6.70 -5.59
C ILE A 124 7.79 -7.61 -5.71
N ILE A 125 7.76 -8.62 -6.58
CA ILE A 125 8.88 -9.54 -6.84
C ILE A 125 10.11 -8.76 -7.31
N ASN A 126 9.94 -7.82 -8.25
CA ASN A 126 11.03 -7.00 -8.77
C ASN A 126 11.69 -6.19 -7.64
N ILE A 127 10.89 -5.57 -6.76
CA ILE A 127 11.42 -4.84 -5.61
C ILE A 127 12.15 -5.76 -4.65
N ILE A 128 11.52 -6.85 -4.19
CA ILE A 128 12.14 -7.79 -3.24
C ILE A 128 13.44 -8.39 -3.79
N SER A 129 13.48 -8.71 -5.08
CA SER A 129 14.65 -9.27 -5.74
C SER A 129 15.80 -8.27 -5.86
N GLY A 130 15.49 -6.97 -6.00
CA GLY A 130 16.47 -5.89 -6.07
C GLY A 130 16.89 -5.29 -4.73
N LEU A 131 16.33 -5.75 -3.60
CA LEU A 131 16.74 -5.29 -2.27
C LEU A 131 18.09 -5.90 -1.86
N GLU A 132 18.90 -5.10 -1.17
CA GLU A 132 20.11 -5.57 -0.48
C GLU A 132 19.80 -6.75 0.47
N PRO A 133 20.72 -7.72 0.64
CA PRO A 133 20.46 -8.96 1.37
C PRO A 133 19.84 -8.77 2.76
N ASP A 134 20.34 -7.81 3.54
CA ASP A 134 19.83 -7.55 4.89
C ASP A 134 18.40 -6.99 4.88
N LYS A 135 18.11 -6.06 3.96
CA LYS A 135 16.78 -5.48 3.79
C LYS A 135 15.78 -6.51 3.29
N LYS A 136 16.21 -7.34 2.32
CA LYS A 136 15.43 -8.44 1.78
C LYS A 136 15.05 -9.43 2.88
N ARG A 137 16.00 -9.82 3.73
CA ARG A 137 15.76 -10.71 4.86
C ARG A 137 14.71 -10.16 5.84
N ILE A 138 14.78 -8.88 6.18
CA ILE A 138 13.79 -8.23 7.06
C ILE A 138 12.39 -8.34 6.45
N ILE A 139 12.24 -7.92 5.19
CA ILE A 139 10.96 -7.96 4.47
C ILE A 139 10.39 -9.39 4.39
N LEU A 140 11.22 -10.37 4.00
CA LEU A 140 10.77 -11.77 3.93
C LEU A 140 10.40 -12.36 5.29
N THR A 141 10.88 -11.79 6.39
CA THR A 141 10.48 -12.21 7.74
C THR A 141 9.11 -11.64 8.12
N LEU A 142 8.76 -10.45 7.60
CA LEU A 142 7.51 -9.76 7.92
C LEU A 142 6.32 -10.23 7.08
N ILE A 143 6.58 -10.71 5.86
CA ILE A 143 5.52 -11.22 4.98
C ILE A 143 5.13 -12.64 5.45
N PRO A 144 3.84 -12.92 5.71
CA PRO A 144 3.36 -14.26 6.02
C PRO A 144 3.66 -15.27 4.91
N ASP A 145 3.94 -16.54 5.25
CA ASP A 145 4.35 -17.55 4.26
C ASP A 145 3.28 -17.84 3.21
N ASN A 146 2.00 -17.85 3.58
CA ASN A 146 0.88 -17.94 2.64
C ASN A 146 0.89 -16.78 1.63
N ALA A 147 1.19 -15.56 2.08
CA ALA A 147 1.29 -14.39 1.21
C ALA A 147 2.46 -14.52 0.22
N LYS A 148 3.62 -15.04 0.66
CA LYS A 148 4.77 -15.29 -0.24
C LYS A 148 4.38 -16.21 -1.40
N VAL A 149 3.67 -17.30 -1.10
CA VAL A 149 3.17 -18.24 -2.12
C VAL A 149 2.23 -17.56 -3.11
N GLN A 150 1.30 -16.74 -2.64
CA GLN A 150 0.33 -16.05 -3.52
C GLN A 150 0.98 -14.95 -4.38
N ILE A 151 2.00 -14.28 -3.84
CA ILE A 151 2.75 -13.24 -4.57
C ILE A 151 3.76 -13.88 -5.53
N GLY A 152 4.28 -15.07 -5.23
CA GLY A 152 5.30 -15.77 -6.01
C GLY A 152 6.73 -15.40 -5.63
N VAL A 153 6.99 -15.21 -4.34
CA VAL A 153 8.30 -14.82 -3.76
C VAL A 153 8.89 -15.97 -2.94
#